data_AF-A0A068Y0V7-F1
#
_entry.id   AF-A0A068Y0V7-F1
#
_cell.length_a   1.000
_cell.length_b   1.000
_cell.length_c   1.000
_cell.angle_alpha   90.00
_cell.angle_beta   90.00
_cell.angle_gamma   90.00
#
_symmetry.space_group_name_H-M   'P 1'
#
loop_
_entity.id
_entity.type
_entity.pdbx_description
1 polymer ?
#
loop_
_entity_poly.entity_id
_entity_poly.type
_entity_poly.pdbx_seq_one_letter_code
_entity_poly.pdbx_strand_id
1 'polypeptide(L)'
;MESTISPREFFVVQYPGIVKNDERAIETLGGLQSLNKSFNSLTRRLRLSFRPEMLFSKPVYGDPHSKTALIICAKQLKNRRTGEVKFVSEVVGVASRVYTFNAMFDFQYGPFEKIPANSNKVVSDCAPPSHCFRVFYDRLLVKEPTRVLDSHLRAPDIPLFLPPLLFTRLDQPTMYCFSSRFRMNEYVELENNSQQHPYHRKERKSYAMFVNFGDPIPSVAHPGALQAITSLGPHTRKLAHDVEKLFRRRPIWGKASLVHSLNWKRVRECAIKTILPAYAYYMPNGPWGRVWVRFGYDPCKDPSSRMYQTVDYRVRSPRLQAKLCISGRRPRADDREDTDPSGSDVDEARDTSTIDATLAAMRSGESSLPVHASSKSTSAFRFSKTSWPDARQILYQLVDIDVPEVVEMLAAPMCRTVCDPNYGWMPADYQKTIREIMTRYLETWVLGNATFSKTA
;
A
#
# COMPACT_ATOMS: atom_id res chain seq x y z
N MET A 1 55.38 -3.75 23.37
CA MET A 1 54.61 -5.01 23.42
C MET A 1 53.93 -5.16 22.07
N GLU A 2 54.44 -6.03 21.21
CA GLU A 2 53.74 -6.40 19.97
C GLU A 2 52.53 -7.24 20.37
N SER A 3 51.33 -6.68 20.20
CA SER A 3 50.09 -7.37 20.53
C SER A 3 49.66 -8.17 19.31
N THR A 4 49.82 -9.49 19.34
CA THR A 4 49.38 -10.37 18.26
C THR A 4 47.85 -10.45 18.25
N ILE A 5 47.25 -10.31 17.07
CA ILE A 5 45.79 -10.39 16.90
C ILE A 5 45.39 -11.87 16.95
N SER A 6 44.60 -12.24 17.95
CA SER A 6 44.01 -13.58 18.06
C SER A 6 43.06 -13.86 16.88
N PRO A 7 43.07 -15.07 16.29
CA PRO A 7 42.22 -15.44 15.14
C PRO A 7 40.75 -15.70 15.52
N ARG A 8 40.36 -15.48 16.78
CA ARG A 8 38.98 -15.72 17.23
C ARG A 8 38.04 -14.67 16.66
N GLU A 9 36.98 -15.16 16.02
CA GLU A 9 35.91 -14.34 15.47
C GLU A 9 34.73 -14.23 16.45
N PHE A 10 34.18 -13.02 16.60
CA PHE A 10 33.06 -12.74 17.48
C PHE A 10 31.88 -12.13 16.73
N PHE A 11 30.67 -12.50 17.16
CA PHE A 11 29.44 -11.81 16.81
C PHE A 11 29.04 -10.88 17.95
N VAL A 12 28.79 -9.61 17.65
CA VAL A 12 28.42 -8.60 18.65
C VAL A 12 26.95 -8.25 18.48
N VAL A 13 26.21 -8.22 19.59
CA VAL A 13 24.82 -7.80 19.62
C VAL A 13 24.71 -6.52 20.44
N GLN A 14 24.33 -5.41 19.79
CA GLN A 14 24.01 -4.16 20.49
C GLN A 14 22.59 -4.24 21.05
N TYR A 15 22.44 -4.86 22.20
CA TYR A 15 21.15 -5.09 22.83
C TYR A 15 20.47 -3.75 23.23
N PRO A 16 19.21 -3.50 22.86
CA PRO A 16 18.50 -2.23 23.11
C PRO A 16 17.93 -2.20 24.53
N GLY A 17 18.79 -2.34 25.53
CA GLY A 17 18.42 -2.35 26.95
C GLY A 17 19.60 -2.65 27.87
N ILE A 18 19.39 -2.48 29.18
CA ILE A 18 20.41 -2.76 30.20
C ILE A 18 20.31 -4.25 30.58
N VAL A 19 21.36 -5.02 30.29
CA VAL A 19 21.44 -6.44 30.65
C VAL A 19 21.90 -6.56 32.10
N LYS A 20 21.01 -7.09 32.96
CA LYS A 20 21.34 -7.48 34.35
C LYS A 20 21.44 -8.99 34.55
N ASN A 21 20.76 -9.75 33.68
CA ASN A 21 20.74 -11.20 33.69
C ASN A 21 20.95 -11.67 32.25
N ASP A 22 22.06 -12.37 32.03
CA ASP A 22 22.52 -12.77 30.71
C ASP A 22 21.64 -13.86 30.11
N GLU A 23 21.17 -14.81 30.93
CA GLU A 23 20.29 -15.90 30.49
C GLU A 23 18.96 -15.37 29.96
N ARG A 24 18.35 -14.41 30.66
CA ARG A 24 17.11 -13.76 30.20
C ARG A 24 17.33 -12.94 28.93
N ALA A 25 18.48 -12.29 28.78
CA ALA A 25 18.79 -11.56 27.55
C ALA A 25 18.99 -12.51 26.34
N ILE A 26 19.55 -13.69 26.57
CA ILE A 26 19.65 -14.73 25.55
C ILE A 26 18.26 -15.29 25.20
N GLU A 27 17.40 -15.47 26.20
CA GLU A 27 16.02 -15.92 26.01
C GLU A 27 15.19 -14.94 25.17
N THR A 28 15.29 -13.63 25.43
CA THR A 28 14.59 -12.60 24.62
C THR A 28 15.04 -12.60 23.16
N LEU A 29 16.26 -13.05 22.87
CA LEU A 29 16.79 -13.23 21.51
C LEU A 29 16.36 -14.56 20.84
N GLY A 30 15.45 -15.31 21.47
CA GLY A 30 14.95 -16.59 20.99
C GLY A 30 15.80 -17.80 21.42
N GLY A 31 16.70 -17.61 22.39
CA GLY A 31 17.57 -18.64 22.93
C GLY A 31 18.79 -18.95 22.05
N LEU A 32 19.68 -19.78 22.59
CA LEU A 32 20.98 -20.10 21.96
C LEU A 32 20.84 -20.76 20.58
N GLN A 33 19.82 -21.61 20.41
CA GLN A 33 19.58 -22.28 19.13
C GLN A 33 19.17 -21.30 18.02
N SER A 34 18.32 -20.31 18.34
CA SER A 34 17.91 -19.28 17.40
C SER A 34 19.08 -18.38 17.04
N LEU A 35 19.88 -18.00 18.04
CA LEU A 35 21.11 -17.21 17.84
C LEU A 35 22.09 -17.89 16.89
N ASN A 36 22.41 -19.17 17.12
CA ASN A 36 23.31 -19.92 16.24
C ASN A 36 22.79 -19.99 14.81
N LYS A 37 21.47 -20.18 14.62
CA LYS A 37 20.85 -20.16 13.29
C LYS A 37 20.94 -18.80 12.60
N SER A 38 20.84 -17.70 13.35
CA SER A 38 21.00 -16.35 12.81
C SER A 38 22.46 -16.03 12.50
N PHE A 39 23.40 -16.41 13.37
CA PHE A 39 24.83 -16.13 13.18
C PHE A 39 25.44 -16.90 12.02
N ASN A 40 24.99 -18.14 11.78
CA ASN A 40 25.41 -18.94 10.63
C ASN A 40 24.84 -18.44 9.28
N SER A 41 23.95 -17.44 9.27
CA SER A 41 23.39 -16.85 8.06
C SER A 41 23.88 -15.42 7.88
N LEU A 42 24.32 -15.08 6.65
CA LEU A 42 24.85 -13.75 6.33
C LEU A 42 23.77 -12.66 6.31
N THR A 43 22.53 -13.00 5.98
CA THR A 43 21.44 -12.03 5.74
C THR A 43 20.34 -12.07 6.81
N ARG A 44 20.34 -13.07 7.69
CA ARG A 44 19.26 -13.25 8.66
C ARG A 44 19.29 -12.17 9.74
N ARG A 45 18.18 -11.46 9.90
CA ARG A 45 17.97 -10.49 10.99
C ARG A 45 17.82 -11.20 12.33
N LEU A 46 18.31 -10.58 13.40
CA LEU A 46 18.22 -11.10 14.75
C LEU A 46 16.89 -10.70 15.39
N ARG A 47 16.09 -11.69 15.79
CA ARG A 47 14.79 -11.45 16.44
C ARG A 47 15.01 -11.13 17.93
N LEU A 48 14.34 -10.09 18.42
CA LEU A 48 14.26 -9.73 19.83
C LEU A 48 12.79 -9.62 20.27
N SER A 49 12.39 -10.41 21.26
CA SER A 49 11.09 -10.32 21.91
C SER A 49 11.25 -10.00 23.39
N PHE A 50 10.70 -8.86 23.83
CA PHE A 50 10.71 -8.47 25.24
C PHE A 50 9.82 -9.35 26.12
N ARG A 51 8.90 -10.10 25.52
CA ARG A 51 8.00 -11.05 26.19
C ARG A 51 8.01 -12.38 25.41
N PRO A 52 9.05 -13.20 25.57
CA PRO A 52 9.18 -14.47 24.82
C PRO A 52 8.01 -15.43 25.11
N GLU A 53 7.45 -15.38 26.31
CA GLU A 53 6.29 -16.15 26.78
C GLU A 53 4.98 -15.84 26.01
N MET A 54 4.88 -14.63 25.43
CA MET A 54 3.66 -14.16 24.77
C MET A 54 3.77 -14.27 23.24
N LEU A 55 2.98 -15.17 22.64
CA LEU A 55 2.90 -15.41 21.21
C LEU A 55 2.47 -14.17 20.41
N PHE A 56 1.56 -13.36 20.95
CA PHE A 56 1.10 -12.13 20.30
C PHE A 56 2.05 -10.94 20.51
N SER A 57 3.11 -11.08 21.31
CA SER A 57 4.11 -10.03 21.47
C SER A 57 4.87 -9.85 20.17
N LYS A 58 4.72 -8.68 19.55
CA LYS A 58 5.45 -8.36 18.31
C LYS A 58 6.94 -8.23 18.61
N PRO A 59 7.82 -8.97 17.90
CA PRO A 59 9.26 -8.82 18.07
C PRO A 59 9.78 -7.59 17.33
N VAL A 60 11.01 -7.20 17.65
CA VAL A 60 11.82 -6.28 16.85
C VAL A 60 12.96 -7.06 16.22
N TYR A 61 13.42 -6.59 15.07
CA TYR A 61 14.51 -7.22 14.33
C TYR A 61 15.73 -6.32 14.32
N GLY A 62 16.90 -6.92 14.57
CA GLY A 62 18.20 -6.30 14.51
C GLY A 62 18.91 -6.66 13.21
N ASP A 63 19.48 -5.67 12.55
CA ASP A 63 20.14 -5.81 11.26
C ASP A 63 21.61 -6.16 11.42
N PRO A 64 22.13 -7.16 10.68
CA PRO A 64 23.54 -7.50 10.69
C PRO A 64 24.34 -6.48 9.87
N HIS A 65 25.43 -5.98 10.45
CA HIS A 65 26.38 -5.12 9.77
C HIS A 65 27.78 -5.74 9.86
N SER A 66 28.45 -5.90 8.72
CA SER A 66 29.87 -6.25 8.72
C SER A 66 30.67 -5.06 9.23
N LYS A 67 31.49 -5.26 10.26
CA LYS A 67 32.38 -4.22 10.82
C LYS A 67 33.71 -4.86 11.18
N THR A 68 34.78 -4.08 11.14
CA THR A 68 36.11 -4.47 11.60
C THR A 68 36.34 -3.89 13.00
N ALA A 69 35.86 -4.58 14.03
CA ALA A 69 36.03 -4.15 15.42
C ALA A 69 36.91 -5.15 16.20
N LEU A 70 37.69 -4.65 17.17
CA LEU A 70 38.51 -5.49 18.05
C LEU A 70 37.81 -5.69 19.40
N ILE A 71 37.81 -6.91 19.91
CA ILE A 71 37.36 -7.22 21.27
C ILE A 71 38.58 -7.16 22.19
N ILE A 72 38.57 -6.22 23.12
CA ILE A 72 39.67 -5.98 24.07
C ILE A 72 39.20 -6.37 25.48
N CYS A 73 39.96 -7.22 26.14
CA CYS A 73 39.77 -7.52 27.56
C CYS A 73 40.74 -6.65 28.37
N ALA A 74 40.21 -5.76 29.21
CA ALA A 74 40.99 -4.98 30.16
C ALA A 74 40.88 -5.62 31.55
N LYS A 75 42.00 -6.10 32.08
CA LYS A 75 42.11 -6.69 33.41
C LYS A 75 42.73 -5.65 34.36
N GLN A 76 42.07 -5.39 35.47
CA GLN A 76 42.60 -4.56 36.55
C GLN A 76 43.27 -5.47 37.58
N LEU A 77 44.59 -5.40 37.68
CA LEU A 77 45.39 -6.15 38.65
C LEU A 77 45.70 -5.25 39.85
N LYS A 78 45.36 -5.70 41.06
CA LYS A 78 45.69 -4.99 42.29
C LYS A 78 46.74 -5.77 43.08
N ASN A 79 47.87 -5.14 43.36
CA ASN A 79 48.91 -5.73 44.20
C ASN A 79 48.42 -5.80 45.65
N ARG A 80 48.31 -7.03 46.21
CA ARG A 80 47.80 -7.26 47.57
C ARG A 80 48.66 -6.63 48.67
N ARG A 81 49.96 -6.38 48.45
CA ARG A 81 50.87 -5.82 49.47
C ARG A 81 51.05 -4.31 49.35
N THR A 82 51.11 -3.76 48.13
CA THR A 82 51.38 -2.33 47.91
C THR A 82 50.13 -1.50 47.60
N GLY A 83 48.99 -2.15 47.33
CA GLY A 83 47.76 -1.47 46.92
C GLY A 83 47.78 -0.90 45.50
N GLU A 84 48.91 -1.02 44.79
CA GLU A 84 49.11 -0.49 43.44
C GLU A 84 48.21 -1.20 42.42
N VAL A 85 47.58 -0.41 41.54
CA VAL A 85 46.64 -0.86 40.51
C VAL A 85 47.32 -0.79 39.15
N LYS A 86 47.40 -1.92 38.45
CA LYS A 86 47.94 -2.05 37.09
C LYS A 86 46.84 -2.49 36.14
N PHE A 87 46.67 -1.78 35.04
CA PHE A 87 45.77 -2.18 33.95
C PHE A 87 46.55 -2.95 32.90
N VAL A 88 46.02 -4.11 32.52
CA VAL A 88 46.56 -4.95 31.44
C VAL A 88 45.47 -5.15 30.41
N SER A 89 45.70 -4.70 29.18
CA SER A 89 44.79 -4.89 28.05
C SER A 89 45.30 -5.96 27.10
N GLU A 90 44.41 -6.84 26.66
CA GLU A 90 44.70 -7.94 25.74
C GLU A 90 43.65 -7.96 24.61
N VAL A 91 44.10 -8.11 23.36
CA VAL A 91 43.19 -8.28 22.22
C VAL A 91 42.73 -9.72 22.15
N VAL A 92 41.44 -9.96 22.39
CA VAL A 92 40.84 -11.31 22.46
C VAL A 92 40.49 -11.86 21.08
N GLY A 93 40.17 -10.96 20.14
CA GLY A 93 39.86 -11.31 18.76
C GLY A 93 39.16 -10.19 18.01
N VAL A 94 38.58 -10.53 16.87
CA VAL A 94 37.93 -9.60 15.95
C VAL A 94 36.43 -9.86 15.93
N ALA A 95 35.63 -8.81 16.05
CA ALA A 95 34.20 -8.85 15.81
C ALA A 95 33.95 -8.59 14.33
N SER A 96 33.43 -9.60 13.62
CA SER A 96 33.16 -9.52 12.18
C SER A 96 31.80 -8.92 11.88
N ARG A 97 30.79 -9.24 12.70
CA ARG A 97 29.40 -8.83 12.49
C ARG A 97 28.79 -8.29 13.76
N VAL A 98 28.14 -7.13 13.60
CA VAL A 98 27.45 -6.41 14.66
C VAL A 98 25.97 -6.32 14.33
N TYR A 99 25.12 -6.81 15.22
CA TYR A 99 23.67 -6.69 15.12
C TYR A 99 23.20 -5.44 15.86
N THR A 100 22.49 -4.56 15.16
CA THR A 100 21.97 -3.30 15.73
C THR A 100 20.47 -3.21 15.56
N PHE A 101 19.75 -2.82 16.61
CA PHE A 101 18.29 -2.69 16.62
C PHE A 101 17.90 -1.23 16.39
N ASN A 102 17.95 -0.80 15.14
CA ASN A 102 17.55 0.57 14.78
C ASN A 102 16.05 0.68 14.51
N ALA A 103 15.41 -0.43 14.15
CA ALA A 103 13.98 -0.47 13.84
C ALA A 103 13.12 -0.07 15.04
N MET A 104 12.07 0.70 14.75
CA MET A 104 11.05 1.04 15.73
C MET A 104 10.25 -0.19 16.16
N PHE A 105 9.75 -0.13 17.39
CA PHE A 105 8.80 -1.11 17.90
C PHE A 105 7.46 -0.99 17.19
N ASP A 106 6.93 -2.13 16.74
CA ASP A 106 5.58 -2.20 16.21
C ASP A 106 4.53 -2.00 17.32
N PHE A 107 3.32 -1.66 16.93
CA PHE A 107 2.20 -1.51 17.85
C PHE A 107 1.88 -2.85 18.52
N GLN A 108 1.79 -2.83 19.85
CA GLN A 108 1.40 -3.99 20.64
C GLN A 108 -0.11 -3.94 20.87
N TYR A 109 -0.80 -5.00 20.47
CA TYR A 109 -2.23 -5.20 20.76
C TYR A 109 -2.37 -6.51 21.53
N GLY A 110 -2.88 -6.43 22.76
CA GLY A 110 -2.97 -7.56 23.69
C GLY A 110 -4.42 -8.03 23.91
N PRO A 111 -4.63 -9.32 24.22
CA PRO A 111 -5.96 -9.88 24.45
C PRO A 111 -6.44 -9.60 25.88
N PHE A 112 -6.77 -8.34 26.12
CA PHE A 112 -7.37 -7.88 27.37
C PHE A 112 -8.52 -6.93 27.08
N GLU A 113 -9.54 -6.98 27.93
CA GLU A 113 -10.73 -6.13 27.81
C GLU A 113 -10.93 -5.36 29.10
N LYS A 114 -11.31 -4.08 29.00
CA LYS A 114 -11.64 -3.27 30.18
C LYS A 114 -12.98 -3.74 30.75
N ILE A 115 -13.00 -4.14 32.01
CA ILE A 115 -14.22 -4.52 32.71
C ILE A 115 -14.99 -3.23 33.06
N PRO A 116 -16.25 -3.06 32.64
CA PRO A 116 -17.05 -1.92 33.05
C PRO A 116 -17.33 -2.00 34.55
N ALA A 117 -17.22 -0.86 35.25
CA ALA A 117 -17.31 -0.77 36.72
C ALA A 117 -18.61 -1.33 37.35
N ASN A 118 -19.65 -1.55 36.53
CA ASN A 118 -20.95 -2.07 36.98
C ASN A 118 -21.07 -3.61 36.96
N SER A 119 -20.04 -4.36 36.57
CA SER A 119 -20.12 -5.83 36.63
C SER A 119 -19.67 -6.33 38.01
N ASN A 120 -20.61 -6.83 38.82
CA ASN A 120 -20.40 -7.44 40.14
C ASN A 120 -19.58 -8.76 40.12
N LYS A 121 -18.69 -8.96 39.15
CA LYS A 121 -17.78 -10.12 39.13
C LYS A 121 -16.53 -9.74 39.90
N VAL A 122 -16.42 -10.28 41.11
CA VAL A 122 -15.25 -10.21 41.99
C VAL A 122 -14.02 -10.69 41.21
N VAL A 123 -13.09 -9.77 40.91
CA VAL A 123 -11.76 -10.10 40.42
C VAL A 123 -10.77 -9.68 41.51
N SER A 124 -10.13 -10.69 42.08
CA SER A 124 -9.06 -10.70 43.09
C SER A 124 -8.20 -9.43 43.25
N ASP A 125 -8.21 -8.87 44.46
CA ASP A 125 -7.16 -8.23 45.30
C ASP A 125 -5.98 -7.40 44.75
N CYS A 126 -5.89 -7.05 43.46
CA CYS A 126 -4.68 -6.34 42.98
C CYS A 126 -4.97 -5.24 41.93
N ALA A 127 -5.84 -4.25 42.19
CA ALA A 127 -5.78 -2.89 41.60
C ALA A 127 -7.01 -2.05 41.98
N PRO A 128 -6.89 -0.70 42.02
CA PRO A 128 -8.04 0.19 42.22
C PRO A 128 -9.14 -0.03 41.16
N PRO A 129 -10.42 0.16 41.53
CA PRO A 129 -11.60 -0.25 40.74
C PRO A 129 -11.78 0.47 39.39
N SER A 130 -10.96 1.47 39.06
CA SER A 130 -11.04 2.24 37.81
C SER A 130 -10.34 1.60 36.60
N HIS A 131 -9.52 0.57 36.82
CA HIS A 131 -8.68 -0.07 35.78
C HIS A 131 -8.66 -1.60 35.85
N CYS A 132 -9.80 -2.25 36.09
CA CYS A 132 -9.86 -3.70 36.03
C CYS A 132 -9.90 -4.18 34.57
N PHE A 133 -8.93 -5.02 34.18
CA PHE A 133 -8.86 -5.62 32.85
C PHE A 133 -8.98 -7.15 32.95
N ARG A 134 -9.84 -7.72 32.12
CA ARG A 134 -9.94 -9.18 31.95
C ARG A 134 -8.95 -9.61 30.87
N VAL A 135 -7.91 -10.35 31.26
CA VAL A 135 -6.97 -10.98 30.32
C VAL A 135 -7.52 -12.35 29.92
N PHE A 136 -7.62 -12.61 28.62
CA PHE A 136 -8.16 -13.87 28.08
C PHE A 136 -7.15 -14.62 27.19
N TYR A 137 -5.86 -14.30 27.31
CA TYR A 137 -4.77 -14.88 26.53
C TYR A 137 -4.77 -16.42 26.55
N ASP A 138 -4.86 -17.05 27.72
CA ASP A 138 -4.81 -18.51 27.87
C ASP A 138 -5.95 -19.24 27.16
N ARG A 139 -7.07 -18.54 26.91
CA ARG A 139 -8.23 -19.08 26.22
C ARG A 139 -8.11 -18.99 24.70
N LEU A 140 -7.17 -18.19 24.18
CA LEU A 140 -6.86 -18.11 22.75
C LEU A 140 -5.89 -19.22 22.32
N LEU A 141 -5.19 -19.84 23.27
CA LEU A 141 -4.19 -20.84 22.97
C LEU A 141 -4.83 -22.23 22.94
N VAL A 142 -4.70 -22.89 21.80
CA VAL A 142 -5.03 -24.30 21.65
C VAL A 142 -3.93 -25.11 22.35
N LYS A 143 -4.20 -25.57 23.58
CA LYS A 143 -3.23 -26.33 24.39
C LYS A 143 -3.10 -27.79 23.93
N GLU A 144 -4.17 -28.37 23.41
CA GLU A 144 -4.21 -29.78 23.02
C GLU A 144 -4.36 -29.93 21.50
N PRO A 145 -3.70 -30.92 20.87
CA PRO A 145 -3.84 -31.21 19.45
C PRO A 145 -5.31 -31.52 19.12
N THR A 146 -6.03 -30.54 18.55
CA THR A 146 -7.47 -30.66 18.29
C THR A 146 -7.69 -30.76 16.78
N ARG A 147 -8.51 -31.71 16.34
CA ARG A 147 -8.88 -31.87 14.91
C ARG A 147 -9.96 -30.88 14.44
N VAL A 148 -10.63 -30.22 15.37
CA VAL A 148 -11.75 -29.29 15.12
C VAL A 148 -11.48 -27.97 15.84
N LEU A 149 -11.15 -26.92 15.09
CA LEU A 149 -10.91 -25.57 15.62
C LEU A 149 -12.20 -24.78 15.85
N ASP A 150 -13.29 -25.10 15.14
CA ASP A 150 -14.54 -24.33 15.17
C ASP A 150 -15.16 -24.22 16.57
N SER A 151 -15.11 -25.29 17.37
CA SER A 151 -15.62 -25.28 18.74
C SER A 151 -14.84 -24.33 19.66
N HIS A 152 -13.53 -24.19 19.44
CA HIS A 152 -12.67 -23.28 20.18
C HIS A 152 -12.84 -21.83 19.74
N LEU A 153 -13.00 -21.59 18.42
CA LEU A 153 -13.19 -20.25 17.84
C LEU A 153 -14.60 -19.68 18.08
N ARG A 154 -15.62 -20.53 18.25
CA ARG A 154 -17.01 -20.13 18.52
C ARG A 154 -17.36 -20.07 20.01
N ALA A 155 -16.36 -20.15 20.89
CA ALA A 155 -16.61 -20.03 22.33
C ALA A 155 -17.27 -18.67 22.64
N PRO A 156 -18.48 -18.66 23.25
CA PRO A 156 -19.29 -17.45 23.38
C PRO A 156 -18.70 -16.38 24.31
N ASP A 157 -17.72 -16.76 25.14
CA ASP A 157 -17.12 -15.91 26.16
C ASP A 157 -15.83 -15.20 25.72
N ILE A 158 -15.39 -15.37 24.46
CA ILE A 158 -14.12 -14.85 23.96
C ILE A 158 -14.38 -13.87 22.81
N PRO A 159 -13.93 -12.60 22.91
CA PRO A 159 -14.01 -11.69 21.78
C PRO A 159 -13.08 -12.16 20.66
N LEU A 160 -13.50 -12.00 19.40
CA LEU A 160 -12.69 -12.35 18.25
C LEU A 160 -11.38 -11.54 18.28
N PHE A 161 -10.25 -12.22 18.51
CA PHE A 161 -8.94 -11.60 18.65
C PHE A 161 -7.98 -12.15 17.60
N LEU A 162 -7.86 -11.42 16.47
CA LEU A 162 -6.93 -11.76 15.40
C LEU A 162 -6.20 -10.48 14.94
N PRO A 163 -5.20 -10.01 15.70
CA PRO A 163 -4.46 -8.82 15.29
C PRO A 163 -3.67 -9.09 14.00
N PRO A 164 -3.50 -8.07 13.14
CA PRO A 164 -2.58 -8.14 12.01
C PRO A 164 -1.20 -8.65 12.44
N LEU A 165 -0.51 -9.37 11.55
CA LEU A 165 0.87 -9.82 11.82
C LEU A 165 1.83 -8.64 12.05
N LEU A 166 1.61 -7.55 11.33
CA LEU A 166 2.35 -6.29 11.43
C LEU A 166 1.34 -5.14 11.41
N PHE A 167 1.47 -4.18 12.33
CA PHE A 167 0.67 -2.94 12.30
C PHE A 167 1.42 -1.85 11.53
N THR A 168 2.72 -1.71 11.75
CA THR A 168 3.61 -0.88 10.94
C THR A 168 4.24 -1.70 9.82
N ARG A 169 4.35 -1.11 8.64
CA ARG A 169 5.13 -1.66 7.52
C ARG A 169 6.48 -0.96 7.35
N LEU A 170 6.78 -0.03 8.24
CA LEU A 170 7.98 0.79 8.21
C LEU A 170 8.77 0.55 9.49
N ASP A 171 10.02 0.14 9.32
CA ASP A 171 10.96 -0.04 10.43
C ASP A 171 11.51 1.31 10.92
N GLN A 172 11.58 2.31 10.04
CA GLN A 172 12.07 3.65 10.35
C GLN A 172 10.97 4.69 10.13
N PRO A 173 10.94 5.77 10.94
CA PRO A 173 10.04 6.88 10.68
C PRO A 173 10.42 7.53 9.35
N THR A 174 9.46 7.69 8.45
CA THR A 174 9.71 8.43 7.21
C THR A 174 10.06 9.86 7.57
N MET A 175 11.22 10.32 7.10
CA MET A 175 11.60 11.73 7.15
C MET A 175 10.66 12.51 6.24
N TYR A 176 9.49 12.87 6.76
CA TYR A 176 8.48 13.63 6.03
C TYR A 176 8.95 15.05 5.70
N CYS A 177 10.16 15.43 6.16
CA CYS A 177 10.80 16.73 5.98
C CYS A 177 9.74 17.83 6.06
N PHE A 178 8.99 17.85 7.17
CA PHE A 178 7.96 18.88 7.38
C PHE A 178 8.60 20.20 6.99
N SER A 179 8.11 20.79 5.90
CA SER A 179 8.56 22.12 5.51
C SER A 179 8.39 22.94 6.77
N SER A 180 9.50 23.51 7.27
CA SER A 180 9.44 24.51 8.32
C SER A 180 8.56 25.59 7.74
N ARG A 181 7.25 25.50 8.04
CA ARG A 181 6.33 26.59 7.77
C ARG A 181 6.95 27.69 8.59
N PHE A 182 7.55 28.68 7.93
CA PHE A 182 8.07 29.87 8.58
C PHE A 182 7.05 30.27 9.64
N ARG A 183 7.38 30.01 10.92
CA ARG A 183 6.45 30.27 12.02
C ARG A 183 6.37 31.78 12.09
N MET A 184 5.36 32.36 11.45
CA MET A 184 4.98 33.74 11.73
C MET A 184 4.62 33.79 13.23
N ASN A 185 5.04 34.83 13.95
CA ASN A 185 4.83 34.96 15.40
C ASN A 185 3.35 34.77 15.80
N GLU A 186 2.43 35.16 14.92
CA GLU A 186 0.98 34.97 15.04
C GLU A 186 0.57 33.49 15.27
N TYR A 187 1.31 32.52 14.72
CA TYR A 187 1.04 31.09 14.88
C TYR A 187 1.33 30.57 16.29
N VAL A 188 2.38 31.08 16.94
CA VAL A 188 2.77 30.69 18.31
C VAL A 188 1.79 31.24 19.34
N GLU A 189 1.29 32.46 19.10
CA GLU A 189 0.29 33.10 19.96
C GLU A 189 -1.08 32.43 19.87
N LEU A 190 -1.51 32.01 18.67
CA LEU A 190 -2.77 31.29 18.45
C LEU A 190 -2.76 29.85 19.00
N GLU A 191 -1.63 29.15 18.88
CA GLU A 191 -1.45 27.77 19.39
C GLU A 191 -1.39 27.72 20.93
N ASN A 192 -0.82 28.74 21.57
CA ASN A 192 -0.80 28.89 23.03
C ASN A 192 -2.17 29.26 23.64
N ASN A 193 -2.96 30.08 22.94
CA ASN A 193 -4.27 30.53 23.43
C ASN A 193 -5.42 29.57 23.09
N SER A 194 -5.25 28.71 22.09
CA SER A 194 -6.26 27.77 21.67
C SER A 194 -5.60 26.56 21.02
N GLN A 195 -5.85 25.36 21.55
CA GLN A 195 -5.46 24.09 20.91
C GLN A 195 -6.21 23.83 19.57
N GLN A 196 -6.80 24.86 18.97
CA GLN A 196 -7.52 24.81 17.71
C GLN A 196 -6.60 25.34 16.61
N HIS A 197 -6.23 24.47 15.67
CA HIS A 197 -5.44 24.87 14.51
C HIS A 197 -6.17 25.97 13.72
N PRO A 198 -5.55 27.14 13.45
CA PRO A 198 -6.24 28.29 12.84
C PRO A 198 -6.65 28.07 11.38
N TYR A 199 -6.13 27.03 10.73
CA TYR A 199 -6.47 26.68 9.34
C TYR A 199 -7.32 25.42 9.28
N HIS A 200 -8.62 25.55 9.57
CA HIS A 200 -9.57 24.60 9.01
C HIS A 200 -9.58 24.78 7.49
N ARG A 201 -9.07 23.78 6.77
CA ARG A 201 -9.29 23.71 5.33
C ARG A 201 -10.80 23.78 5.12
N LYS A 202 -11.28 24.85 4.46
CA LYS A 202 -12.71 24.99 4.12
C LYS A 202 -13.20 23.67 3.53
N GLU A 203 -14.27 23.15 4.12
CA GLU A 203 -14.87 21.89 3.69
C GLU A 203 -15.18 21.97 2.19
N ARG A 204 -14.74 20.97 1.44
CA ARG A 204 -15.06 20.85 0.02
C ARG A 204 -16.43 20.22 -0.10
N LYS A 205 -17.47 21.04 -0.17
CA LYS A 205 -18.84 20.58 -0.42
C LYS A 205 -18.87 19.80 -1.74
N SER A 206 -19.21 18.52 -1.66
CA SER A 206 -19.44 17.65 -2.82
C SER A 206 -20.93 17.40 -2.94
N TYR A 207 -21.53 17.81 -4.05
CA TYR A 207 -22.96 17.62 -4.33
C TYR A 207 -23.24 16.36 -5.17
N ALA A 208 -22.25 15.46 -5.29
CA ALA A 208 -22.41 14.22 -6.04
C ALA A 208 -23.34 13.25 -5.30
N MET A 209 -24.34 12.72 -6.01
CA MET A 209 -25.20 11.65 -5.50
C MET A 209 -24.62 10.29 -5.86
N PHE A 210 -24.52 9.42 -4.86
CA PHE A 210 -24.06 8.04 -4.99
C PHE A 210 -25.25 7.10 -4.91
N VAL A 211 -25.43 6.24 -5.91
CA VAL A 211 -26.57 5.32 -6.01
C VAL A 211 -26.02 3.91 -6.15
N ASN A 212 -26.39 3.01 -5.22
CA ASN A 212 -26.03 1.59 -5.34
C ASN A 212 -27.11 0.83 -6.11
N PHE A 213 -26.83 -0.44 -6.41
CA PHE A 213 -27.79 -1.31 -7.06
C PHE A 213 -29.05 -1.48 -6.19
N GLY A 214 -30.22 -1.19 -6.74
CA GLY A 214 -31.51 -1.28 -6.04
C GLY A 214 -31.96 -0.01 -5.32
N ASP A 215 -31.09 1.01 -5.18
CA ASP A 215 -31.46 2.29 -4.60
C ASP A 215 -32.37 3.11 -5.55
N PRO A 216 -33.24 4.00 -5.03
CA PRO A 216 -34.07 4.86 -5.86
C PRO A 216 -33.23 5.81 -6.70
N ILE A 217 -33.58 5.95 -7.98
CA ILE A 217 -32.79 6.72 -8.94
C ILE A 217 -33.18 8.20 -8.91
N PRO A 218 -32.20 9.11 -8.74
CA PRO A 218 -32.47 10.53 -8.76
C PRO A 218 -32.86 11.00 -10.16
N SER A 219 -33.95 11.75 -10.24
CA SER A 219 -34.44 12.39 -11.47
C SER A 219 -33.87 13.79 -11.68
N VAL A 220 -33.44 14.47 -10.61
CA VAL A 220 -32.96 15.86 -10.63
C VAL A 220 -31.67 16.00 -9.82
N ALA A 221 -30.79 16.89 -10.26
CA ALA A 221 -29.56 17.23 -9.57
C ALA A 221 -29.80 17.95 -8.23
N HIS A 222 -28.82 17.88 -7.33
CA HIS A 222 -28.86 18.64 -6.09
C HIS A 222 -28.81 20.16 -6.40
N PRO A 223 -29.64 21.01 -5.77
CA PRO A 223 -29.72 22.43 -6.10
C PRO A 223 -28.38 23.16 -5.93
N GLY A 224 -27.59 22.77 -4.93
CA GLY A 224 -26.22 23.27 -4.73
C GLY A 224 -25.25 22.95 -5.89
N ALA A 225 -25.45 21.85 -6.62
CA ALA A 225 -24.65 21.52 -7.81
C ALA A 225 -24.95 22.47 -8.96
N LEU A 226 -26.23 22.79 -9.17
CA LEU A 226 -26.67 23.75 -10.20
C LEU A 226 -26.16 25.16 -9.90
N GLN A 227 -26.27 25.60 -8.64
CA GLN A 227 -25.74 26.88 -8.20
C GLN A 227 -24.22 26.95 -8.38
N ALA A 228 -23.51 25.87 -8.05
CA ALA A 228 -22.07 25.77 -8.26
C ALA A 228 -21.72 25.99 -9.74
N ILE A 229 -22.45 25.42 -10.70
CA ILE A 229 -22.21 25.66 -12.13
C ILE A 229 -22.51 27.10 -12.55
N THR A 230 -23.60 27.68 -12.06
CA THR A 230 -23.97 29.07 -12.37
C THR A 230 -22.90 30.06 -11.90
N SER A 231 -22.25 29.78 -10.76
CA SER A 231 -21.16 30.60 -10.23
C SER A 231 -19.83 30.48 -11.01
N LEU A 232 -19.71 29.55 -11.96
CA LEU A 232 -18.47 29.34 -12.72
C LEU A 232 -18.34 30.31 -13.90
N GLY A 233 -17.08 30.52 -14.31
CA GLY A 233 -16.73 31.34 -15.47
C GLY A 233 -17.37 30.86 -16.79
N PRO A 234 -17.47 31.74 -17.80
CA PRO A 234 -18.19 31.47 -19.04
C PRO A 234 -17.67 30.26 -19.82
N HIS A 235 -16.37 29.97 -19.76
CA HIS A 235 -15.77 28.79 -20.40
C HIS A 235 -16.27 27.48 -19.79
N THR A 236 -16.38 27.41 -18.46
CA THR A 236 -16.83 26.21 -17.75
C THR A 236 -18.33 25.98 -17.92
N ARG A 237 -19.13 27.05 -18.05
CA ARG A 237 -20.56 26.94 -18.42
C ARG A 237 -20.76 26.39 -19.84
N LYS A 238 -19.94 26.82 -20.81
CA LYS A 238 -19.95 26.20 -22.15
C LYS A 238 -19.61 24.71 -22.09
N LEU A 239 -18.59 24.35 -21.31
CA LEU A 239 -18.21 22.95 -21.08
C LEU A 239 -19.34 22.13 -20.43
N ALA A 240 -20.05 22.70 -19.46
CA ALA A 240 -21.20 22.07 -18.82
C ALA A 240 -22.30 21.72 -19.83
N HIS A 241 -22.60 22.63 -20.76
CA HIS A 241 -23.57 22.36 -21.83
C HIS A 241 -23.08 21.31 -22.84
N ASP A 242 -21.77 21.23 -23.11
CA ASP A 242 -21.23 20.15 -23.95
C ASP A 242 -21.32 18.78 -23.25
N VAL A 243 -21.05 18.74 -21.94
CA VAL A 243 -21.23 17.52 -21.11
C VAL A 243 -22.68 17.06 -21.16
N GLU A 244 -23.63 17.98 -21.02
CA GLU A 244 -25.06 17.69 -21.16
C GLU A 244 -25.38 17.07 -22.53
N LYS A 245 -24.85 17.62 -23.63
CA LYS A 245 -25.02 17.06 -24.98
C LYS A 245 -24.44 15.64 -25.11
N LEU A 246 -23.31 15.35 -24.47
CA LEU A 246 -22.73 14.01 -24.45
C LEU A 246 -23.61 13.01 -23.69
N PHE A 247 -24.17 13.41 -22.55
CA PHE A 247 -25.11 12.57 -21.79
C PHE A 247 -26.43 12.32 -22.54
N ARG A 248 -26.85 13.23 -23.42
CA ARG A 248 -27.99 13.00 -24.33
C ARG A 248 -27.70 11.95 -25.40
N ARG A 249 -26.45 11.85 -25.86
CA ARG A 249 -26.02 10.85 -26.87
C ARG A 249 -25.77 9.47 -26.27
N ARG A 250 -25.13 9.42 -25.10
CA ARG A 250 -24.81 8.19 -24.36
C ARG A 250 -25.16 8.43 -22.89
N PRO A 251 -26.07 7.66 -22.27
CA PRO A 251 -26.55 7.96 -20.93
C PRO A 251 -25.52 7.65 -19.83
N ILE A 252 -24.52 6.79 -20.11
CA ILE A 252 -23.55 6.29 -19.13
C ILE A 252 -22.12 6.52 -19.60
N TRP A 253 -21.32 7.23 -18.80
CA TRP A 253 -19.94 7.58 -19.14
C TRP A 253 -18.95 7.29 -18.01
N GLY A 254 -17.82 6.67 -18.36
CA GLY A 254 -16.61 6.70 -17.55
C GLY A 254 -15.93 8.05 -17.66
N LYS A 255 -15.30 8.50 -16.56
CA LYS A 255 -14.67 9.84 -16.51
C LYS A 255 -13.57 10.02 -17.57
N ALA A 256 -12.73 9.01 -17.80
CA ALA A 256 -11.65 9.09 -18.79
C ALA A 256 -12.18 9.19 -20.23
N SER A 257 -13.18 8.36 -20.56
CA SER A 257 -13.92 8.39 -21.83
C SER A 257 -14.62 9.73 -22.08
N LEU A 258 -15.27 10.30 -21.05
CA LEU A 258 -15.93 11.59 -21.13
C LEU A 258 -14.93 12.73 -21.37
N VAL A 259 -13.84 12.77 -20.61
CA VAL A 259 -12.77 13.77 -20.79
C VAL A 259 -12.20 13.67 -22.19
N HIS A 260 -11.94 12.45 -22.69
CA HIS A 260 -11.45 12.24 -24.04
C HIS A 260 -12.39 12.77 -25.13
N SER A 261 -13.69 12.57 -24.97
CA SER A 261 -14.71 13.09 -25.88
C SER A 261 -14.78 14.63 -25.88
N LEU A 262 -14.24 15.28 -24.84
CA LEU A 262 -14.14 16.74 -24.69
C LEU A 262 -12.73 17.28 -25.01
N ASN A 263 -11.77 16.41 -25.39
CA ASN A 263 -10.32 16.74 -25.43
C ASN A 263 -9.92 17.81 -26.45
N TRP A 264 -10.79 18.20 -27.37
CA TRP A 264 -10.55 19.34 -28.26
C TRP A 264 -10.48 20.70 -27.52
N LYS A 265 -10.81 20.77 -26.21
CA LYS A 265 -10.86 22.01 -25.43
C LYS A 265 -9.80 22.21 -24.33
N ARG A 266 -8.78 21.35 -24.20
CA ARG A 266 -7.79 21.40 -23.08
C ARG A 266 -8.48 21.53 -21.70
N VAL A 267 -9.37 20.60 -21.39
CA VAL A 267 -10.20 20.65 -20.19
C VAL A 267 -9.40 20.38 -18.92
N ARG A 268 -9.57 21.20 -17.89
CA ARG A 268 -9.02 20.95 -16.55
C ARG A 268 -9.84 19.87 -15.82
N GLU A 269 -9.18 18.88 -15.26
CA GLU A 269 -9.83 17.77 -14.53
C GLU A 269 -10.70 18.27 -13.35
N CYS A 270 -10.29 19.36 -12.69
CA CYS A 270 -11.05 19.97 -11.60
C CYS A 270 -12.42 20.50 -12.05
N ALA A 271 -12.54 21.01 -13.28
CA ALA A 271 -13.80 21.53 -13.81
C ALA A 271 -14.81 20.39 -14.02
N ILE A 272 -14.36 19.24 -14.52
CA ILE A 272 -15.22 18.07 -14.73
C ILE A 272 -15.78 17.53 -13.41
N LYS A 273 -14.97 17.52 -12.33
CA LYS A 273 -15.44 17.11 -10.99
C LYS A 273 -16.56 18.00 -10.46
N THR A 274 -16.58 19.28 -10.82
CA THR A 274 -17.64 20.23 -10.43
C THR A 274 -18.89 20.10 -11.31
N ILE A 275 -18.71 19.79 -12.60
CA ILE A 275 -19.81 19.72 -13.58
C ILE A 275 -20.62 18.44 -13.43
N LEU A 276 -19.96 17.29 -13.25
CA LEU A 276 -20.61 15.97 -13.24
C LEU A 276 -21.79 15.85 -12.26
N PRO A 277 -21.68 16.30 -10.99
CA PRO A 277 -22.77 16.24 -10.02
C PRO A 277 -24.07 16.96 -10.44
N ALA A 278 -24.01 17.88 -11.41
CA ALA A 278 -25.17 18.63 -11.86
C ALA A 278 -25.94 17.95 -13.01
N TYR A 279 -25.34 16.95 -13.68
CA TYR A 279 -25.96 16.29 -14.84
C TYR A 279 -26.08 14.77 -14.71
N ALA A 280 -25.35 14.18 -13.78
CA ALA A 280 -25.32 12.74 -13.57
C ALA A 280 -25.16 12.38 -12.09
N TYR A 281 -25.67 11.21 -11.73
CA TYR A 281 -25.34 10.53 -10.47
C TYR A 281 -24.21 9.53 -10.70
N TYR A 282 -23.56 9.12 -9.63
CA TYR A 282 -22.43 8.19 -9.67
C TYR A 282 -22.81 6.83 -9.09
N MET A 283 -22.47 5.76 -9.81
CA MET A 283 -22.63 4.40 -9.30
C MET A 283 -21.26 3.90 -8.84
N PRO A 284 -21.00 3.71 -7.54
CA PRO A 284 -19.69 3.29 -7.06
C PRO A 284 -19.41 1.82 -7.36
N ASN A 285 -20.43 0.97 -7.23
CA ASN A 285 -20.35 -0.50 -7.28
C ASN A 285 -21.44 -1.07 -8.20
N GLY A 286 -21.38 -2.38 -8.46
CA GLY A 286 -22.34 -3.10 -9.29
C GLY A 286 -21.89 -3.27 -10.75
N PRO A 287 -22.80 -3.69 -11.65
CA PRO A 287 -22.46 -3.98 -13.05
C PRO A 287 -22.04 -2.73 -13.84
N TRP A 288 -22.53 -1.56 -13.42
CA TRP A 288 -22.13 -0.22 -13.88
C TRP A 288 -21.30 0.47 -12.79
N GLY A 289 -20.25 -0.20 -12.31
CA GLY A 289 -19.39 0.34 -11.28
C GLY A 289 -18.50 1.48 -11.78
N ARG A 290 -18.32 2.50 -10.96
CA ARG A 290 -17.44 3.66 -11.18
C ARG A 290 -17.72 4.49 -12.44
N VAL A 291 -18.96 4.52 -12.90
CA VAL A 291 -19.43 5.35 -14.03
C VAL A 291 -20.44 6.39 -13.58
N TRP A 292 -20.61 7.41 -14.41
CA TRP A 292 -21.61 8.47 -14.25
C TRP A 292 -22.81 8.17 -15.14
N VAL A 293 -24.00 8.24 -14.56
CA VAL A 293 -25.26 7.95 -15.25
C VAL A 293 -26.14 9.19 -15.23
N ARG A 294 -26.71 9.54 -16.38
CA ARG A 294 -27.62 10.69 -16.53
C ARG A 294 -28.81 10.56 -15.56
N PHE A 295 -29.21 11.67 -14.94
CA PHE A 295 -30.39 11.70 -14.09
C PHE A 295 -31.65 11.20 -14.83
N GLY A 296 -32.48 10.44 -14.11
CA GLY A 296 -33.70 9.83 -14.61
C GLY A 296 -33.52 8.63 -15.55
N TYR A 297 -32.30 8.19 -15.83
CA TYR A 297 -32.03 6.97 -16.60
C TYR A 297 -31.70 5.79 -15.67
N ASP A 298 -32.41 4.67 -15.83
CA ASP A 298 -32.21 3.46 -15.05
C ASP A 298 -31.60 2.35 -15.92
N PRO A 299 -30.32 1.99 -15.72
CA PRO A 299 -29.72 0.90 -16.47
C PRO A 299 -30.34 -0.47 -16.14
N CYS A 300 -30.93 -0.65 -14.96
CA CYS A 300 -31.52 -1.93 -14.57
C CYS A 300 -32.88 -2.18 -15.24
N LYS A 301 -33.50 -1.16 -15.85
CA LYS A 301 -34.76 -1.27 -16.59
C LYS A 301 -34.58 -1.37 -18.09
N ASP A 302 -33.44 -0.90 -18.60
CA ASP A 302 -33.13 -0.90 -20.03
C ASP A 302 -32.09 -1.98 -20.35
N PRO A 303 -32.48 -3.10 -20.99
CA PRO A 303 -31.55 -4.16 -21.37
C PRO A 303 -30.44 -3.72 -22.33
N SER A 304 -30.68 -2.67 -23.13
CA SER A 304 -29.67 -2.14 -24.06
C SER A 304 -28.47 -1.55 -23.33
N SER A 305 -28.64 -1.16 -22.05
CA SER A 305 -27.57 -0.64 -21.20
C SER A 305 -26.46 -1.66 -20.88
N ARG A 306 -26.63 -2.94 -21.26
CA ARG A 306 -25.60 -4.00 -21.15
C ARG A 306 -24.27 -3.57 -21.75
N MET A 307 -24.29 -2.83 -22.86
CA MET A 307 -23.07 -2.36 -23.54
C MET A 307 -22.27 -1.34 -22.71
N TYR A 308 -22.89 -0.70 -21.72
CA TYR A 308 -22.23 0.29 -20.87
C TYR A 308 -21.71 -0.27 -19.54
N GLN A 309 -21.93 -1.57 -19.29
CA GLN A 309 -21.39 -2.24 -18.11
C GLN A 309 -19.87 -2.19 -18.08
N THR A 310 -19.32 -2.37 -16.89
CA THR A 310 -17.88 -2.23 -16.65
C THR A 310 -17.19 -3.56 -16.37
N VAL A 311 -15.95 -3.68 -16.80
CA VAL A 311 -15.06 -4.81 -16.49
C VAL A 311 -13.75 -4.28 -15.93
N ASP A 312 -13.41 -4.71 -14.69
CA ASP A 312 -12.11 -4.43 -14.07
C ASP A 312 -11.08 -5.39 -14.66
N TYR A 313 -10.15 -4.86 -15.43
CA TYR A 313 -9.05 -5.60 -16.03
C TYR A 313 -7.75 -5.32 -15.28
N ARG A 314 -7.12 -6.38 -14.77
CA ARG A 314 -5.83 -6.33 -14.07
C ARG A 314 -4.83 -7.20 -14.78
N VAL A 315 -3.71 -6.60 -15.16
CA VAL A 315 -2.63 -7.31 -15.84
C VAL A 315 -1.90 -8.19 -14.82
N ARG A 316 -2.01 -9.51 -14.97
CA ARG A 316 -1.48 -10.48 -13.98
C ARG A 316 -0.01 -10.80 -14.16
N SER A 317 0.44 -10.92 -15.41
CA SER A 317 1.81 -11.37 -15.71
C SER A 317 2.84 -10.30 -15.33
N PRO A 318 3.85 -10.61 -14.49
CA PRO A 318 4.93 -9.68 -14.15
C PRO A 318 5.68 -9.16 -15.40
N ARG A 319 5.87 -10.02 -16.41
CA ARG A 319 6.48 -9.65 -17.70
C ARG A 319 5.66 -8.59 -18.44
N LEU A 320 4.33 -8.73 -18.43
CA LEU A 320 3.43 -7.74 -19.02
C LEU A 320 3.44 -6.44 -18.19
N GLN A 321 3.37 -6.56 -16.85
CA GLN A 321 3.43 -5.39 -15.96
C GLN A 321 4.71 -4.58 -16.16
N ALA A 322 5.87 -5.21 -16.34
CA ALA A 322 7.14 -4.53 -16.58
C ALA A 322 7.10 -3.68 -17.87
N LYS A 323 6.53 -4.21 -18.96
CA LYS A 323 6.40 -3.49 -20.24
C LYS A 323 5.41 -2.32 -20.19
N LEU A 324 4.39 -2.39 -19.33
CA LEU A 324 3.39 -1.33 -19.17
C LEU A 324 3.88 -0.15 -18.31
N CYS A 325 4.91 -0.36 -17.48
CA CYS A 325 5.42 0.67 -16.56
C CYS A 325 6.21 1.81 -17.24
N ILE A 326 6.28 1.88 -18.58
CA ILE A 326 7.26 2.75 -19.28
C ILE A 326 6.74 4.15 -19.64
N SER A 327 5.45 4.50 -19.53
CA SER A 327 4.96 5.82 -20.00
C SER A 327 4.39 6.77 -18.95
N GLY A 328 4.56 6.52 -17.64
CA GLY A 328 3.80 7.29 -16.63
C GLY A 328 4.40 7.45 -15.25
N ARG A 329 5.62 6.95 -14.98
CA ARG A 329 6.30 7.38 -13.76
C ARG A 329 6.72 8.83 -13.94
N ARG A 330 6.14 9.75 -13.15
CA ARG A 330 6.98 10.82 -12.62
C ARG A 330 8.14 10.10 -11.95
N PRO A 331 9.41 10.46 -12.20
CA PRO A 331 10.45 10.15 -11.25
C PRO A 331 9.92 10.72 -9.92
N ARG A 332 9.59 9.86 -8.96
CA ARG A 332 9.70 10.34 -7.59
C ARG A 332 11.17 10.68 -7.49
N ALA A 333 11.48 11.96 -7.32
CA ALA A 333 12.78 12.32 -6.80
C ALA A 333 13.00 11.45 -5.56
N ASP A 334 14.15 10.77 -5.54
CA ASP A 334 14.55 9.69 -4.65
C ASP A 334 13.95 8.30 -4.95
N ASP A 335 14.43 7.69 -6.04
CA ASP A 335 14.99 6.33 -5.90
C ASP A 335 16.30 6.48 -5.10
N ARG A 336 16.19 6.69 -3.78
CA ARG A 336 17.21 6.24 -2.85
C ARG A 336 16.92 4.77 -2.63
N GLU A 337 17.92 3.95 -2.93
CA GLU A 337 17.99 2.55 -2.57
C GLU A 337 17.42 2.34 -1.17
N ASP A 338 16.25 1.73 -1.06
CA ASP A 338 15.80 1.15 0.21
C ASP A 338 14.73 0.08 -0.05
N THR A 339 15.22 -1.15 0.07
CA THR A 339 14.56 -2.34 0.62
C THR A 339 13.29 -2.88 -0.04
N ASP A 340 13.51 -3.97 -0.78
CA ASP A 340 12.49 -4.96 -1.15
C ASP A 340 11.69 -5.47 0.06
N PRO A 341 10.39 -5.79 -0.12
CA PRO A 341 9.65 -6.57 0.85
C PRO A 341 10.12 -8.02 0.81
N SER A 342 10.88 -8.41 1.84
CA SER A 342 11.14 -9.77 2.31
C SER A 342 10.39 -10.89 1.56
N GLY A 343 11.04 -11.39 0.51
CA GLY A 343 10.79 -12.67 -0.13
C GLY A 343 12.15 -13.21 -0.55
N SER A 344 12.52 -14.36 -0.02
CA SER A 344 13.71 -15.12 -0.40
C SER A 344 13.82 -15.23 -1.92
N ASP A 345 14.96 -14.86 -2.49
CA ASP A 345 15.83 -15.78 -3.20
C ASP A 345 17.17 -15.10 -3.54
N VAL A 346 18.18 -15.96 -3.58
CA VAL A 346 19.62 -15.71 -3.74
C VAL A 346 19.95 -15.23 -5.15
N ASP A 347 20.91 -14.31 -5.29
CA ASP A 347 22.06 -14.53 -6.18
C ASP A 347 23.18 -13.49 -5.96
N GLU A 348 24.41 -14.00 -5.97
CA GLU A 348 25.69 -13.29 -5.82
C GLU A 348 26.07 -12.50 -7.09
N ALA A 349 26.69 -11.32 -6.93
CA ALA A 349 27.82 -10.89 -7.77
C ALA A 349 28.51 -9.61 -7.25
N ARG A 350 29.70 -9.83 -6.66
CA ARG A 350 30.99 -9.12 -6.76
C ARG A 350 31.09 -7.59 -6.90
N ASP A 351 31.95 -7.06 -6.03
CA ASP A 351 32.60 -5.75 -6.00
C ASP A 351 33.14 -5.24 -7.34
N THR A 352 33.02 -3.93 -7.60
CA THR A 352 34.20 -3.11 -7.94
C THR A 352 33.98 -1.61 -7.75
N SER A 353 34.94 -1.04 -7.02
CA SER A 353 35.35 0.35 -6.80
C SER A 353 34.80 1.47 -7.69
N THR A 354 34.43 2.55 -6.99
CA THR A 354 34.58 3.96 -7.33
C THR A 354 35.70 4.27 -8.33
N ILE A 355 35.35 4.92 -9.44
CA ILE A 355 36.03 5.99 -10.22
C ILE A 355 35.47 5.86 -11.64
N ASP A 356 34.38 6.59 -11.98
CA ASP A 356 34.04 6.96 -13.37
C ASP A 356 32.84 7.93 -13.51
N ALA A 357 32.61 8.78 -12.50
CA ALA A 357 31.51 9.75 -12.51
C ALA A 357 31.78 11.00 -13.38
N THR A 358 32.96 11.14 -13.99
CA THR A 358 33.36 12.35 -14.72
C THR A 358 33.50 12.18 -16.24
N LEU A 359 33.47 10.95 -16.77
CA LEU A 359 33.59 10.70 -18.22
C LEU A 359 32.24 10.50 -18.94
N ALA A 360 31.16 10.23 -18.22
CA ALA A 360 29.82 10.06 -18.80
C ALA A 360 29.14 11.38 -19.22
N ALA A 361 29.68 12.54 -18.82
CA ALA A 361 29.08 13.86 -19.09
C ALA A 361 29.36 14.42 -20.51
N MET A 362 30.18 13.77 -21.34
CA MET A 362 30.61 14.32 -22.64
C MET A 362 30.01 13.62 -23.87
N ARG A 363 28.99 12.75 -23.72
CA ARG A 363 28.22 12.20 -24.85
C ARG A 363 26.77 12.67 -24.82
N SER A 364 26.58 13.98 -24.97
CA SER A 364 25.28 14.58 -25.27
C SER A 364 24.92 14.35 -26.74
N GLY A 365 24.24 13.24 -27.01
CA GLY A 365 23.48 13.00 -28.24
C GLY A 365 21.99 12.95 -27.90
N GLU A 366 21.26 14.00 -28.29
CA GLU A 366 19.80 14.11 -28.40
C GLU A 366 18.94 13.40 -27.33
N SER A 367 18.77 14.03 -26.17
CA SER A 367 17.68 13.68 -25.25
C SER A 367 16.34 14.15 -25.82
N SER A 368 15.52 13.22 -26.28
CA SER A 368 14.12 13.48 -26.56
C SER A 368 13.40 13.93 -25.28
N LEU A 369 12.67 15.05 -25.37
CA LEU A 369 11.93 15.65 -24.26
C LEU A 369 10.88 14.68 -23.69
N PRO A 370 10.51 14.82 -22.39
CA PRO A 370 9.53 13.94 -21.75
C PRO A 370 8.17 14.08 -22.43
N VAL A 371 7.72 13.00 -23.10
CA VAL A 371 6.38 12.91 -23.64
C VAL A 371 5.43 12.75 -22.47
N HIS A 372 4.82 13.84 -22.00
CA HIS A 372 3.55 13.77 -21.28
C HIS A 372 2.64 12.80 -22.05
N ALA A 373 2.12 11.76 -21.40
CA ALA A 373 1.13 10.85 -21.99
C ALA A 373 0.12 11.69 -22.77
N SER A 374 0.20 11.57 -24.10
CA SER A 374 -0.47 12.50 -25.00
C SER A 374 -1.94 12.51 -24.65
N SER A 375 -2.54 13.70 -24.54
CA SER A 375 -3.99 13.90 -24.45
C SER A 375 -4.79 13.22 -25.59
N LYS A 376 -4.12 12.60 -26.57
CA LYS A 376 -4.71 11.80 -27.64
C LYS A 376 -4.74 10.29 -27.34
N SER A 377 -4.10 9.81 -26.27
CA SER A 377 -4.09 8.37 -25.96
C SER A 377 -5.47 7.92 -25.47
N THR A 378 -5.96 6.83 -26.05
CA THR A 378 -7.22 6.17 -25.63
C THR A 378 -6.97 5.01 -24.68
N SER A 379 -5.70 4.67 -24.41
CA SER A 379 -5.25 3.55 -23.56
C SER A 379 -5.93 3.46 -22.19
N ALA A 380 -6.25 4.62 -21.61
CA ALA A 380 -6.85 4.73 -20.28
C ALA A 380 -8.32 4.29 -20.21
N PHE A 381 -9.01 4.12 -21.34
CA PHE A 381 -10.43 3.73 -21.35
C PHE A 381 -10.88 2.89 -22.56
N ARG A 382 -10.07 2.74 -23.61
CA ARG A 382 -10.33 1.90 -24.77
C ARG A 382 -9.33 0.76 -24.83
N PHE A 383 -9.80 -0.44 -25.15
CA PHE A 383 -8.95 -1.60 -25.41
C PHE A 383 -9.14 -2.04 -26.85
N SER A 384 -8.08 -2.03 -27.66
CA SER A 384 -8.11 -2.46 -29.06
C SER A 384 -6.74 -2.99 -29.49
N LYS A 385 -6.64 -3.56 -30.71
CA LYS A 385 -5.34 -3.97 -31.30
C LYS A 385 -4.31 -2.85 -31.40
N THR A 386 -4.77 -1.59 -31.38
CA THR A 386 -3.95 -0.37 -31.49
C THR A 386 -3.88 0.43 -30.18
N SER A 387 -4.64 0.03 -29.15
CA SER A 387 -4.74 0.76 -27.88
C SER A 387 -4.69 -0.23 -26.72
N TRP A 388 -3.53 -0.31 -26.09
CA TRP A 388 -3.24 -1.22 -24.99
C TRP A 388 -3.37 -0.50 -23.64
N PRO A 389 -3.58 -1.24 -22.54
CA PRO A 389 -3.55 -0.68 -21.21
C PRO A 389 -2.30 0.16 -20.97
N ASP A 390 -2.42 1.28 -20.25
CA ASP A 390 -1.29 2.10 -19.78
C ASP A 390 -1.03 1.96 -18.27
N ALA A 391 -1.91 1.25 -17.57
CA ALA A 391 -1.85 1.00 -16.14
C ALA A 391 -2.08 -0.48 -15.83
N ARG A 392 -1.59 -0.92 -14.67
CA ARG A 392 -1.74 -2.31 -14.20
C ARG A 392 -3.20 -2.71 -13.97
N GLN A 393 -4.05 -1.73 -13.64
CA GLN A 393 -5.47 -1.90 -13.40
C GLN A 393 -6.23 -0.82 -14.15
N ILE A 394 -7.14 -1.21 -15.03
CA ILE A 394 -8.01 -0.30 -15.77
C ILE A 394 -9.43 -0.86 -15.75
N LEU A 395 -10.39 0.04 -15.58
CA LEU A 395 -11.80 -0.28 -15.68
C LEU A 395 -12.31 0.15 -17.06
N TYR A 396 -12.68 -0.82 -17.88
CA TYR A 396 -13.22 -0.59 -19.22
C TYR A 396 -14.74 -0.67 -19.20
N GLN A 397 -15.42 0.15 -20.01
CA GLN A 397 -16.81 -0.11 -20.36
C GLN A 397 -16.84 -1.05 -21.56
N LEU A 398 -17.83 -1.95 -21.63
CA LEU A 398 -17.86 -2.98 -22.68
C LEU A 398 -17.86 -2.39 -24.10
N VAL A 399 -18.57 -1.28 -24.32
CA VAL A 399 -18.58 -0.53 -25.60
C VAL A 399 -17.21 0.02 -26.01
N ASP A 400 -16.31 0.24 -25.06
CA ASP A 400 -14.97 0.76 -25.32
C ASP A 400 -13.94 -0.39 -25.50
N ILE A 401 -14.38 -1.66 -25.52
CA ILE A 401 -13.55 -2.84 -25.84
C ILE A 401 -13.80 -3.25 -27.28
N ASP A 402 -12.83 -2.97 -28.14
CA ASP A 402 -12.86 -3.22 -29.57
C ASP A 402 -12.09 -4.51 -29.89
N VAL A 403 -12.72 -5.63 -29.56
CA VAL A 403 -12.23 -7.00 -29.77
C VAL A 403 -13.36 -7.82 -30.39
N PRO A 404 -13.14 -8.51 -31.52
CA PRO A 404 -14.19 -9.21 -32.26
C PRO A 404 -15.07 -10.11 -31.38
N GLU A 405 -14.46 -10.91 -30.51
CA GLU A 405 -15.18 -11.84 -29.63
C GLU A 405 -16.06 -11.11 -28.58
N VAL A 406 -15.64 -9.93 -28.13
CA VAL A 406 -16.41 -9.12 -27.19
C VAL A 406 -17.56 -8.40 -27.91
N VAL A 407 -17.32 -7.93 -29.12
CA VAL A 407 -18.36 -7.32 -29.98
C VAL A 407 -19.44 -8.35 -30.34
N GLU A 408 -19.04 -9.57 -30.70
CA GLU A 408 -19.96 -10.68 -30.94
C GLU A 408 -20.76 -11.05 -29.69
N MET A 409 -20.11 -11.11 -28.53
CA MET A 409 -20.78 -11.35 -27.24
C MET A 409 -21.82 -10.26 -26.92
N LEU A 410 -21.56 -9.00 -27.28
CA LEU A 410 -22.51 -7.90 -27.12
C LEU A 410 -23.66 -7.96 -28.13
N ALA A 411 -23.40 -8.44 -29.35
CA ALA A 411 -24.40 -8.63 -30.40
C ALA A 411 -25.30 -9.86 -30.19
N ALA A 412 -24.84 -10.84 -29.41
CA ALA A 412 -25.61 -12.04 -29.07
C ALA A 412 -26.94 -11.70 -28.37
N PRO A 413 -28.01 -12.50 -28.60
CA PRO A 413 -29.32 -12.24 -28.02
C PRO A 413 -29.27 -12.23 -26.49
N MET A 414 -30.13 -11.42 -25.89
CA MET A 414 -30.14 -11.23 -24.44
C MET A 414 -30.60 -12.49 -23.73
N CYS A 415 -29.77 -13.01 -22.82
CA CYS A 415 -30.08 -14.23 -22.09
C CYS A 415 -30.97 -14.01 -20.85
N ARG A 416 -31.18 -12.74 -20.43
CA ARG A 416 -31.83 -12.41 -19.15
C ARG A 416 -33.02 -11.47 -19.34
N THR A 417 -34.08 -11.77 -18.61
CA THR A 417 -35.30 -10.93 -18.50
C THR A 417 -35.25 -9.96 -17.33
N VAL A 418 -34.43 -10.25 -16.30
CA VAL A 418 -34.25 -9.41 -15.11
C VAL A 418 -32.77 -9.07 -14.94
N CYS A 419 -32.49 -7.83 -14.56
CA CYS A 419 -31.14 -7.36 -14.28
C CYS A 419 -30.59 -7.97 -12.97
N ASP A 420 -29.45 -8.63 -13.06
CA ASP A 420 -28.79 -9.24 -11.90
C ASP A 420 -27.91 -8.26 -11.12
N PRO A 421 -27.82 -8.34 -9.78
CA PRO A 421 -27.00 -7.43 -8.98
C PRO A 421 -25.49 -7.47 -9.27
N ASN A 422 -24.96 -8.61 -9.74
CA ASN A 422 -23.53 -8.82 -9.93
C ASN A 422 -23.13 -8.71 -11.41
N TYR A 423 -23.90 -9.31 -12.29
CA TYR A 423 -23.59 -9.41 -13.72
C TYR A 423 -24.50 -8.51 -14.59
N GLY A 424 -25.55 -7.91 -14.01
CA GLY A 424 -26.58 -7.16 -14.71
C GLY A 424 -27.20 -7.95 -15.87
N TRP A 425 -27.17 -7.37 -17.07
CA TRP A 425 -27.79 -7.94 -18.27
C TRP A 425 -26.93 -8.95 -19.03
N MET A 426 -25.64 -9.07 -18.68
CA MET A 426 -24.74 -10.03 -19.32
C MET A 426 -24.89 -11.43 -18.71
N PRO A 427 -24.54 -12.51 -19.45
CA PRO A 427 -24.53 -13.87 -18.92
C PRO A 427 -23.63 -14.02 -17.69
N ALA A 428 -23.83 -15.06 -16.89
CA ALA A 428 -22.91 -15.38 -15.80
C ALA A 428 -21.48 -15.54 -16.33
N ASP A 429 -20.50 -15.10 -15.54
CA ASP A 429 -19.06 -15.22 -15.79
C ASP A 429 -18.50 -14.54 -17.05
N TYR A 430 -19.30 -13.72 -17.76
CA TYR A 430 -18.83 -12.95 -18.92
C TYR A 430 -17.55 -12.13 -18.63
N GLN A 431 -17.43 -11.59 -17.41
CA GLN A 431 -16.26 -10.82 -16.99
C GLN A 431 -14.98 -11.67 -17.01
N LYS A 432 -15.06 -12.96 -16.63
CA LYS A 432 -13.92 -13.87 -16.66
C LYS A 432 -13.49 -14.12 -18.10
N THR A 433 -14.45 -14.44 -18.97
CA THR A 433 -14.21 -14.68 -20.40
C THR A 433 -13.59 -13.45 -21.08
N ILE A 434 -14.12 -12.25 -20.84
CA ILE A 434 -13.57 -11.01 -21.40
C ILE A 434 -12.14 -10.75 -20.90
N ARG A 435 -11.87 -10.95 -19.60
CA ARG A 435 -10.52 -10.80 -19.04
C ARG A 435 -9.53 -11.77 -19.69
N GLU A 436 -9.91 -13.03 -19.89
CA GLU A 436 -9.08 -14.04 -20.55
C GLU A 436 -8.80 -13.69 -22.02
N ILE A 437 -9.82 -13.22 -22.75
CA ILE A 437 -9.66 -12.71 -24.11
C ILE A 437 -8.65 -11.54 -24.13
N MET A 438 -8.86 -10.52 -23.28
CA MET A 438 -7.97 -9.36 -23.21
C MET A 438 -6.52 -9.75 -22.85
N THR A 439 -6.32 -10.70 -21.93
CA THR A 439 -4.99 -11.21 -21.59
C THR A 439 -4.33 -11.89 -22.78
N ARG A 440 -5.05 -12.75 -23.50
CA ARG A 440 -4.55 -13.42 -24.70
C ARG A 440 -4.06 -12.43 -25.77
N TYR A 441 -4.87 -11.41 -26.08
CA TYR A 441 -4.50 -10.37 -27.04
C TYR A 441 -3.26 -9.59 -26.60
N LEU A 442 -3.17 -9.26 -25.31
CA LEU A 442 -2.02 -8.55 -24.74
C LEU A 442 -0.73 -9.40 -24.80
N GLU A 443 -0.83 -10.70 -24.56
CA GLU A 443 0.29 -11.64 -24.68
C GLU A 443 0.77 -11.77 -26.13
N THR A 444 -0.15 -11.92 -27.09
CA THR A 444 0.19 -11.94 -28.52
C THR A 444 0.92 -10.67 -28.96
N TRP A 445 0.47 -9.50 -28.50
CA TRP A 445 1.16 -8.24 -28.78
C TRP A 445 2.57 -8.19 -28.19
N VAL A 446 2.75 -8.65 -26.95
CA VAL A 446 4.06 -8.69 -26.30
C VAL A 446 5.03 -9.65 -26.98
N LEU A 447 4.54 -10.77 -27.49
CA LEU A 447 5.33 -11.74 -28.26
C LEU A 447 5.67 -11.20 -29.67
N GLY A 448 4.71 -10.58 -30.36
CA GLY A 448 4.92 -9.97 -31.66
C GLY A 448 5.95 -8.82 -31.63
N ASN A 449 5.95 -8.01 -30.58
CA ASN A 449 6.99 -6.98 -30.39
C ASN A 449 8.37 -7.57 -30.03
N ALA A 450 8.42 -8.76 -29.44
CA ALA A 450 9.69 -9.41 -29.11
C ALA A 450 10.41 -9.95 -30.35
N THR A 451 9.68 -10.32 -31.41
CA THR A 451 10.27 -10.74 -32.69
C THR A 451 10.86 -9.57 -33.48
N PHE A 452 10.26 -8.37 -33.42
CA PHE A 452 10.82 -7.17 -34.08
C PHE A 452 12.06 -6.60 -33.37
N SER A 453 12.23 -6.85 -32.07
CA SER A 453 13.38 -6.36 -31.29
C SER A 453 14.66 -7.20 -31.45
N LYS A 454 14.59 -8.39 -32.06
CA LYS A 454 15.76 -9.28 -32.25
C LYS A 454 16.40 -9.15 -33.63
N THR A 455 15.84 -8.34 -34.51
CA THR A 455 16.30 -8.14 -35.90
C THR A 455 16.77 -6.71 -36.17
N ALA A 456 17.10 -5.95 -35.13
CA ALA A 456 17.70 -4.62 -35.25
C ALA A 456 19.11 -4.63 -34.65
#